data_AF-A0A3N1AUX4-F1
#
_entry.id   AF-A0A3N1AUX4-F1
#
_cell.length_a   1.000
_cell.length_b   1.000
_cell.length_c   1.000
_cell.angle_alpha   90.00
_cell.angle_beta   90.00
_cell.angle_gamma   90.00
#
_symmetry.space_group_name_H-M   'P 1'
#
loop_
_entity.id
_entity.type
_entity.pdbx_description
1 polymer ?
#
loop_
_entity_poly.entity_id
_entity_poly.type
_entity_poly.pdbx_seq_one_letter_code
_entity_poly.pdbx_strand_id
1 'polypeptide(L)'
;MTEQARDHIDPLNAPLPADQQALLQIIGDAVLAVGTWPIYQYVQAKLDDLDYDIDVVFGRLPVLANGYAPARRDRTGHEQELVKLTIAGMAHLPAMASTVDMFLRVVRELAEQRVKAVYDPTKVITVDVPGRQLIDTLGLTGEPLVDLLPELLQGEPSTWIGARGTNDDGWFHQPSTFIRRFRTVNDVNDYLSRMRNWLAPAAPAAIPQPTSPLGLVTAFDYLDVVWRLRFGRKLVHVPSTERAAKLVFEVTSSDEFTDRLSALGEMFKALDVPGTGAGPFDRLRSHLPNHLPDEAMVRVTAALDLLQKVTHLRNAGQHVGAAGKAAQALPAFGLSYPITNYQEAWWAVQAHVISALDTLREEVQATIADA
;
A
#
# COMPACT_ATOMS: atom_id res chain seq x y z
N MET A 1 3.19 -29.50 -6.17
CA MET A 1 3.79 -28.31 -5.52
C MET A 1 3.49 -27.13 -6.40
N THR A 2 2.35 -26.52 -6.11
CA THR A 2 1.64 -25.57 -6.96
C THR A 2 2.14 -24.15 -6.72
N GLU A 3 2.00 -23.34 -7.75
CA GLU A 3 2.57 -22.01 -8.05
C GLU A 3 2.29 -20.87 -7.05
N GLN A 4 1.78 -21.19 -5.86
CA GLN A 4 1.40 -20.24 -4.79
C GLN A 4 2.50 -19.98 -3.74
N ALA A 5 3.68 -20.58 -3.89
CA ALA A 5 4.83 -20.35 -2.99
C ALA A 5 5.87 -19.34 -3.53
N ARG A 6 5.56 -18.62 -4.62
CA ARG A 6 6.44 -17.60 -5.23
C ARG A 6 6.16 -16.17 -4.75
N ASP A 7 5.26 -15.97 -3.80
CA ASP A 7 5.05 -14.66 -3.18
C ASP A 7 6.17 -14.32 -2.17
N HIS A 8 6.71 -13.12 -2.34
CA HIS A 8 7.60 -12.37 -1.43
C HIS A 8 9.13 -12.49 -1.55
N ILE A 9 9.72 -12.68 -2.73
CA ILE A 9 11.08 -12.16 -2.95
C ILE A 9 10.95 -10.71 -3.43
N ASP A 10 11.47 -9.76 -2.65
CA ASP A 10 11.55 -8.36 -3.07
C ASP A 10 12.41 -8.29 -4.35
N PRO A 11 11.94 -7.70 -5.47
CA PRO A 11 12.74 -7.62 -6.70
C PRO A 11 14.08 -6.92 -6.47
N LEU A 12 14.20 -6.07 -5.45
CA LEU A 12 15.47 -5.45 -5.05
C LEU A 12 16.40 -6.39 -4.27
N ASN A 13 15.89 -7.48 -3.69
CA ASN A 13 16.66 -8.50 -2.96
C ASN A 13 16.76 -9.83 -3.72
N ALA A 14 16.10 -9.96 -4.86
CA ALA A 14 16.20 -11.14 -5.70
C ALA A 14 17.64 -11.28 -6.22
N PRO A 15 18.16 -12.51 -6.34
CA PRO A 15 19.44 -12.74 -6.98
C PRO A 15 19.49 -12.07 -8.36
N LEU A 16 20.53 -11.26 -8.58
CA LEU A 16 20.69 -10.52 -9.82
C LEU A 16 21.38 -11.39 -10.88
N PRO A 17 21.04 -11.22 -12.16
CA PRO A 17 21.81 -11.80 -13.27
C PRO A 17 23.28 -11.33 -13.24
N ALA A 18 24.17 -12.10 -13.88
CA ALA A 18 25.61 -11.91 -13.78
C ALA A 18 26.11 -10.52 -14.26
N ASP A 19 25.49 -9.96 -15.30
CA ASP A 19 25.77 -8.62 -15.82
C ASP A 19 25.45 -7.52 -14.78
N GLN A 20 24.29 -7.62 -14.13
CA GLN A 20 23.86 -6.70 -13.08
C GLN A 20 24.71 -6.84 -11.82
N GLN A 21 25.05 -8.07 -11.43
CA GLN A 21 25.95 -8.31 -10.30
C GLN A 21 27.35 -7.74 -10.57
N ALA A 22 27.87 -7.89 -11.80
CA ALA A 22 29.16 -7.33 -12.20
C ALA A 22 29.15 -5.80 -12.11
N LEU A 23 28.08 -5.14 -12.58
CA LEU A 23 27.90 -3.69 -12.42
C LEU A 23 28.00 -3.27 -10.94
N LEU A 24 27.26 -3.93 -10.05
CA LEU A 24 27.30 -3.59 -8.62
C LEU A 24 28.69 -3.82 -8.02
N GLN A 25 29.34 -4.93 -8.37
CA GLN A 25 30.68 -5.26 -7.89
C GLN A 25 31.72 -4.24 -8.35
N ILE A 26 31.71 -3.82 -9.62
CA ILE A 26 32.61 -2.80 -10.17
C ILE A 26 32.48 -1.48 -9.42
N ILE A 27 31.23 -1.03 -9.18
CA ILE A 27 30.98 0.21 -8.43
C ILE A 27 31.45 0.04 -6.98
N GLY A 28 31.15 -1.11 -6.38
CA GLY A 28 31.47 -1.41 -5.00
C GLY A 28 32.97 -1.46 -4.72
N ASP A 29 33.72 -2.15 -5.56
CA ASP A 29 35.18 -2.25 -5.45
C ASP A 29 35.84 -0.89 -5.65
N ALA A 30 35.35 -0.09 -6.59
CA ALA A 30 35.90 1.24 -6.85
C ALA A 30 35.71 2.18 -5.64
N VAL A 31 34.51 2.23 -5.06
CA VAL A 31 34.25 3.10 -3.91
C VAL A 31 34.97 2.62 -2.64
N LEU A 32 35.12 1.31 -2.44
CA LEU A 32 35.90 0.76 -1.33
C LEU A 32 37.41 1.05 -1.49
N ALA A 33 37.93 1.05 -2.71
CA ALA A 33 39.33 1.31 -2.98
C ALA A 33 39.70 2.81 -2.88
N VAL A 34 38.82 3.70 -3.36
CA VAL A 34 39.12 5.14 -3.53
C VAL A 34 38.41 6.01 -2.50
N GLY A 35 37.36 5.51 -1.84
CA GLY A 35 36.54 6.26 -0.88
C GLY A 35 35.55 7.23 -1.52
N THR A 36 35.43 7.24 -2.85
CA THR A 36 34.50 8.10 -3.61
C THR A 36 33.82 7.32 -4.72
N TRP A 37 32.64 7.78 -5.15
CA TRP A 37 31.90 7.11 -6.22
C TRP A 37 32.66 7.15 -7.55
N PRO A 38 32.68 6.05 -8.33
CA PRO A 38 33.29 6.06 -9.65
C PRO A 38 32.48 6.90 -10.64
N ILE A 39 33.18 7.47 -11.62
CA ILE A 39 32.54 8.12 -12.78
C ILE A 39 32.03 7.08 -13.78
N TYR A 40 31.05 7.49 -14.59
CA TYR A 40 30.40 6.65 -15.59
C TYR A 40 31.39 6.01 -16.56
N GLN A 41 32.34 6.79 -17.09
CA GLN A 41 33.35 6.30 -18.03
C GLN A 41 34.16 5.11 -17.48
N TYR A 42 34.52 5.17 -16.20
CA TYR A 42 35.25 4.08 -15.55
C TYR A 42 34.41 2.80 -15.47
N VAL A 43 33.14 2.94 -15.06
CA VAL A 43 32.22 1.79 -14.94
C VAL A 43 31.93 1.19 -16.33
N GLN A 44 31.72 2.03 -17.34
CA GLN A 44 31.52 1.61 -18.72
C GLN A 44 32.71 0.81 -19.24
N ALA A 45 33.94 1.36 -19.15
CA ALA A 45 35.13 0.67 -19.62
C ALA A 45 35.33 -0.70 -18.93
N LYS A 46 34.98 -0.82 -17.64
CA LYS A 46 35.06 -2.09 -16.90
C LYS A 46 33.98 -3.10 -17.27
N LEU A 47 32.82 -2.65 -17.73
CA LEU A 47 31.79 -3.53 -18.27
C LEU A 47 32.10 -3.93 -19.71
N ASP A 48 32.70 -3.03 -20.51
CA ASP A 48 33.17 -3.34 -21.86
C ASP A 48 34.25 -4.44 -21.85
N ASP A 49 35.15 -4.42 -20.86
CA ASP A 49 36.13 -5.50 -20.61
C ASP A 49 35.46 -6.89 -20.41
N LEU A 50 34.18 -6.91 -20.03
CA LEU A 50 33.37 -8.11 -19.78
C LEU A 50 32.32 -8.37 -20.87
N ASP A 51 32.36 -7.63 -21.98
CA ASP A 51 31.38 -7.69 -23.08
C ASP A 51 29.94 -7.35 -22.65
N TYR A 52 29.80 -6.43 -21.68
CA TYR A 52 28.50 -5.94 -21.22
C TYR A 52 28.26 -4.47 -21.59
N ASP A 53 27.16 -4.20 -22.28
CA ASP A 53 26.70 -2.83 -22.56
C ASP A 53 26.06 -2.21 -21.31
N ILE A 54 26.68 -1.15 -20.78
CA ILE A 54 26.23 -0.46 -19.56
C ILE A 54 24.78 0.05 -19.64
N ASP A 55 24.31 0.53 -20.79
CA ASP A 55 22.94 1.04 -20.95
C ASP A 55 21.92 -0.11 -20.93
N VAL A 56 22.27 -1.23 -21.53
CA VAL A 56 21.47 -2.47 -21.45
C VAL A 56 21.42 -2.99 -20.02
N VAL A 57 22.55 -3.01 -19.29
CA VAL A 57 22.57 -3.46 -17.89
C VAL A 57 21.69 -2.55 -17.02
N PHE A 58 21.85 -1.23 -17.11
CA PHE A 58 21.02 -0.28 -16.35
C PHE A 58 19.53 -0.39 -16.71
N GLY A 59 19.20 -0.56 -18.00
CA GLY A 59 17.82 -0.71 -18.46
C GLY A 59 17.12 -1.97 -17.95
N ARG A 60 17.88 -2.97 -17.48
CA ARG A 60 17.36 -4.25 -16.96
C ARG A 60 17.41 -4.36 -15.44
N LEU A 61 17.98 -3.39 -14.73
CA LEU A 61 17.98 -3.38 -13.26
C LEU A 61 16.53 -3.38 -12.73
N PRO A 62 16.27 -4.02 -11.58
CA PRO A 62 14.98 -3.89 -10.91
C PRO A 62 14.79 -2.43 -10.47
N VAL A 63 13.70 -1.82 -10.93
CA VAL A 63 13.34 -0.43 -10.62
C VAL A 63 12.00 -0.39 -9.90
N LEU A 64 11.95 0.27 -8.75
CA LEU A 64 10.71 0.64 -8.07
C LEU A 64 10.20 2.01 -8.56
N ALA A 65 9.02 2.40 -8.09
CA ALA A 65 8.45 3.72 -8.36
C ALA A 65 9.44 4.85 -8.04
N ASN A 66 9.31 5.96 -8.76
CA ASN A 66 10.23 7.11 -8.72
C ASN A 66 11.68 6.81 -9.15
N GLY A 67 11.93 5.68 -9.82
CA GLY A 67 13.24 5.34 -10.39
C GLY A 67 14.26 4.85 -9.37
N TYR A 68 13.81 4.36 -8.21
CA TYR A 68 14.72 3.78 -7.22
C TYR A 68 15.18 2.39 -7.68
N ALA A 69 16.49 2.18 -7.71
CA ALA A 69 17.13 0.98 -8.23
C ALA A 69 18.43 0.67 -7.45
N PRO A 70 18.99 -0.55 -7.54
CA PRO A 70 20.24 -0.94 -6.87
C PRO A 70 21.44 -0.02 -7.18
N ALA A 71 21.52 0.47 -8.41
CA ALA A 71 22.50 1.47 -8.84
C ALA A 71 21.80 2.64 -9.53
N ARG A 72 22.38 3.83 -9.40
CA ARG A 72 21.86 5.06 -10.01
C ARG A 72 22.99 5.81 -10.71
N ARG A 73 22.61 6.46 -11.79
CA ARG A 73 23.41 7.41 -12.56
C ARG A 73 22.55 8.61 -12.90
N ASP A 74 23.16 9.74 -13.21
CA ASP A 74 22.41 10.85 -13.77
C ASP A 74 21.92 10.52 -15.19
N ARG A 75 20.86 11.22 -15.61
CA ARG A 75 20.10 10.86 -16.82
C ARG A 75 20.82 11.21 -18.13
N THR A 76 21.89 11.98 -18.07
CA THR A 76 22.52 12.51 -19.28
C THR A 76 23.54 11.54 -19.88
N GLY A 77 24.05 10.60 -19.07
CA GLY A 77 25.05 9.62 -19.51
C GLY A 77 26.40 10.27 -19.82
N HIS A 78 26.69 11.45 -19.24
CA HIS A 78 27.97 12.09 -19.42
C HIS A 78 29.08 11.30 -18.71
N GLU A 79 30.24 11.19 -19.36
CA GLU A 79 31.39 10.40 -18.89
C GLU A 79 31.84 10.72 -17.45
N GLN A 80 31.67 11.97 -17.02
CA GLN A 80 32.06 12.47 -15.70
C GLN A 80 31.00 12.28 -14.61
N GLU A 81 29.79 11.84 -14.97
CA GLU A 81 28.73 11.64 -13.98
C GLU A 81 29.06 10.50 -13.02
N LEU A 82 28.71 10.69 -11.76
CA LEU A 82 28.94 9.67 -10.74
C LEU A 82 27.91 8.55 -10.86
N VAL A 83 28.42 7.33 -10.75
CA VAL A 83 27.59 6.12 -10.63
C VAL A 83 27.59 5.68 -9.17
N LYS A 84 26.41 5.63 -8.56
CA LYS A 84 26.24 5.46 -7.12
C LYS A 84 25.42 4.22 -6.80
N LEU A 85 25.80 3.49 -5.75
CA LEU A 85 24.96 2.44 -5.19
C LEU A 85 23.90 3.04 -4.26
N THR A 86 22.74 2.41 -4.25
CA THR A 86 21.75 2.56 -3.17
C THR A 86 21.98 1.48 -2.11
N ILE A 87 21.29 1.57 -0.98
CA ILE A 87 21.27 0.52 0.04
C ILE A 87 20.78 -0.81 -0.54
N ALA A 88 19.85 -0.78 -1.50
CA ALA A 88 19.46 -1.97 -2.26
C ALA A 88 20.64 -2.59 -3.04
N GLY A 89 21.48 -1.77 -3.69
CA GLY A 89 22.67 -2.27 -4.39
C GLY A 89 23.75 -2.78 -3.44
N MET A 90 23.99 -2.07 -2.35
CA MET A 90 24.95 -2.50 -1.33
C MET A 90 24.56 -3.82 -0.66
N ALA A 91 23.25 -4.10 -0.54
CA ALA A 91 22.75 -5.36 0.03
C ALA A 91 23.20 -6.60 -0.75
N HIS A 92 23.50 -6.47 -2.04
CA HIS A 92 24.02 -7.57 -2.88
C HIS A 92 25.52 -7.81 -2.73
N LEU A 93 26.22 -6.97 -1.97
CA LEU A 93 27.68 -6.98 -1.83
C LEU A 93 28.07 -7.27 -0.38
N PRO A 94 28.54 -8.49 -0.05
CA PRO A 94 28.96 -8.83 1.31
C PRO A 94 30.02 -7.87 1.88
N ALA A 95 30.89 -7.33 1.03
CA ALA A 95 31.91 -6.36 1.41
C ALA A 95 31.35 -5.02 1.92
N MET A 96 30.07 -4.72 1.66
CA MET A 96 29.40 -3.48 2.08
C MET A 96 28.43 -3.66 3.24
N ALA A 97 28.38 -4.85 3.85
CA ALA A 97 27.45 -5.15 4.94
C ALA A 97 27.56 -4.16 6.12
N SER A 98 28.78 -3.70 6.46
CA SER A 98 29.00 -2.71 7.52
C SER A 98 28.45 -1.33 7.15
N THR A 99 28.62 -0.88 5.91
CA THR A 99 28.07 0.40 5.42
C THR A 99 26.53 0.37 5.41
N VAL A 100 25.94 -0.78 5.07
CA VAL A 100 24.48 -0.97 5.16
C VAL A 100 24.02 -0.87 6.61
N ASP A 101 24.66 -1.58 7.57
CA ASP A 101 24.30 -1.49 8.99
C ASP A 101 24.46 -0.06 9.54
N MET A 102 25.56 0.61 9.20
CA MET A 102 25.79 2.02 9.52
C MET A 102 24.61 2.88 9.06
N PHE A 103 24.19 2.76 7.80
CA PHE A 103 23.07 3.53 7.28
C PHE A 103 21.76 3.24 8.04
N LEU A 104 21.47 1.98 8.36
CA LEU A 104 20.27 1.62 9.13
C LEU A 104 20.31 2.22 10.54
N ARG A 105 21.47 2.23 11.20
CA ARG A 105 21.67 2.93 12.49
C ARG A 105 21.39 4.42 12.38
N VAL A 106 21.87 5.07 11.31
CA VAL A 106 21.61 6.48 11.03
C VAL A 106 20.12 6.76 10.85
N VAL A 107 19.42 5.96 10.04
CA VAL A 107 17.98 6.14 9.80
C VAL A 107 17.17 5.97 11.10
N ARG A 108 17.52 4.98 11.94
CA ARG A 108 16.89 4.81 13.25
C ARG A 108 17.10 6.01 14.16
N GLU A 109 18.32 6.54 14.22
CA GLU A 109 18.64 7.71 15.05
C GLU A 109 17.90 8.97 14.57
N LEU A 110 17.86 9.23 13.25
CA LEU A 110 17.06 10.32 12.69
C LEU A 110 15.58 10.21 13.07
N ALA A 111 15.04 8.99 13.09
CA ALA A 111 13.67 8.76 13.53
C ALA A 111 13.50 9.00 15.04
N GLU A 112 14.47 8.59 15.85
CA GLU A 112 14.43 8.74 17.29
C GLU A 112 14.56 10.20 17.75
N GLN A 113 15.45 10.98 17.13
CA GLN A 113 15.57 12.43 17.37
C GLN A 113 14.23 13.15 17.16
N ARG A 114 13.49 12.75 16.11
CA ARG A 114 12.16 13.32 15.84
C ARG A 114 11.10 12.90 16.86
N VAL A 115 11.24 11.76 17.51
CA VAL A 115 10.33 11.31 18.58
C VAL A 115 10.62 12.04 19.88
N LYS A 116 11.89 12.25 20.21
CA LYS A 116 12.35 12.96 21.41
C LYS A 116 12.11 14.46 21.36
N ALA A 117 11.94 15.04 20.17
CA ALA A 117 11.65 16.46 20.01
C ALA A 117 10.37 16.87 20.77
N VAL A 118 10.45 18.00 21.48
CA VAL A 118 9.32 18.60 22.18
C VAL A 118 8.59 19.52 21.19
N TYR A 119 7.32 19.21 20.94
CA TYR A 119 6.49 19.96 19.99
C TYR A 119 5.58 20.95 20.72
N ASP A 120 5.47 22.16 20.17
CA ASP A 120 4.56 23.21 20.64
C ASP A 120 3.29 23.20 19.77
N PRO A 121 2.07 23.21 20.35
CA PRO A 121 0.83 23.22 19.57
C PRO A 121 0.62 24.49 18.72
N THR A 122 1.40 25.55 18.95
CA THR A 122 1.25 26.86 18.31
C THR A 122 2.41 27.26 17.41
N LYS A 123 3.49 26.47 17.35
CA LYS A 123 4.69 26.80 16.59
C LYS A 123 5.18 25.61 15.76
N VAL A 124 5.66 25.90 14.56
CA VAL A 124 6.36 24.90 13.74
C VAL A 124 7.74 24.67 14.36
N ILE A 125 7.99 23.46 14.84
CA ILE A 125 9.29 23.03 15.36
C ILE A 125 9.97 22.17 14.28
N THR A 126 11.12 22.62 13.79
CA THR A 126 12.02 21.80 12.96
C THR A 126 12.97 21.03 13.86
N VAL A 127 13.30 19.81 13.46
CA VAL A 127 14.29 18.97 14.15
C VAL A 127 15.52 18.98 13.27
N ASP A 128 16.53 19.72 13.67
CA ASP A 128 17.77 19.87 12.92
C ASP A 128 18.78 18.90 13.51
N VAL A 129 19.26 17.97 12.69
CA VAL A 129 20.26 16.98 13.10
C VAL A 129 21.57 17.28 12.37
N PRO A 130 22.55 17.93 13.03
CA PRO A 130 23.88 18.13 12.48
C PRO A 130 24.59 16.81 12.21
N GLY A 131 25.25 16.70 11.06
CA GLY A 131 25.95 15.49 10.65
C GLY A 131 27.04 15.06 11.62
N ARG A 132 27.82 16.02 12.15
CA ARG A 132 28.86 15.74 13.15
C ARG A 132 28.26 15.17 14.43
N GLN A 133 27.17 15.76 14.94
CA GLN A 133 26.47 15.24 16.11
C GLN A 133 25.96 13.81 15.86
N LEU A 134 25.44 13.54 14.67
CA LEU A 134 24.94 12.22 14.29
C LEU A 134 26.06 11.16 14.27
N ILE A 135 27.20 11.50 13.67
CA ILE A 135 28.40 10.64 13.64
C ILE A 135 28.92 10.36 15.05
N ASP A 136 29.06 11.41 15.88
CA ASP A 136 29.55 11.30 17.24
C ASP A 136 28.60 10.47 18.12
N THR A 137 27.29 10.73 18.03
CA THR A 137 26.25 10.02 18.81
C THR A 137 26.23 8.53 18.51
N LEU A 138 26.43 8.18 17.23
CA LEU A 138 26.43 6.79 16.78
C LEU A 138 27.82 6.15 16.86
N GLY A 139 28.87 6.90 17.19
CA GLY A 139 30.25 6.39 17.22
C GLY A 139 30.72 5.90 15.85
N LEU A 140 30.37 6.61 14.77
CA LEU A 140 30.68 6.22 13.39
C LEU A 140 32.05 6.74 12.91
N THR A 141 32.82 7.36 13.79
CA THR A 141 34.15 7.88 13.45
C THR A 141 35.07 6.76 13.01
N GLY A 142 35.51 6.81 11.74
CA GLY A 142 36.37 5.78 11.14
C GLY A 142 35.63 4.59 10.53
N GLU A 143 34.29 4.59 10.53
CA GLU A 143 33.50 3.62 9.77
C GLU A 143 33.75 3.79 8.25
N PRO A 144 33.85 2.70 7.48
CA PRO A 144 34.01 2.78 6.03
C PRO A 144 32.91 3.61 5.37
N LEU A 145 33.31 4.55 4.53
CA LEU A 145 32.41 5.40 3.73
C LEU A 145 31.51 6.32 4.56
N VAL A 146 31.83 6.59 5.83
CA VAL A 146 31.10 7.56 6.67
C VAL A 146 31.03 8.95 6.02
N ASP A 147 32.08 9.34 5.29
CA ASP A 147 32.13 10.61 4.56
C ASP A 147 31.13 10.69 3.40
N LEU A 148 30.66 9.55 2.88
CA LEU A 148 29.63 9.48 1.85
C LEU A 148 28.19 9.54 2.42
N LEU A 149 28.03 9.61 3.74
CA LEU A 149 26.71 9.62 4.38
C LEU A 149 25.76 10.70 3.83
N PRO A 150 26.17 11.95 3.54
CA PRO A 150 25.30 12.94 2.91
C PRO A 150 24.72 12.46 1.58
N GLU A 151 25.54 11.79 0.77
CA GLU A 151 25.16 11.28 -0.54
C GLU A 151 24.27 10.04 -0.44
N LEU A 152 24.52 9.18 0.55
CA LEU A 152 23.66 8.04 0.88
C LEU A 152 22.28 8.53 1.32
N LEU A 153 22.22 9.49 2.25
CA LEU A 153 20.95 10.10 2.68
C LEU A 153 20.23 10.78 1.50
N GLN A 154 20.95 11.43 0.59
CA GLN A 154 20.34 11.97 -0.62
C GLN A 154 19.80 10.88 -1.55
N GLY A 155 20.46 9.73 -1.54
CA GLY A 155 20.14 8.61 -2.38
C GLY A 155 18.92 7.81 -1.98
N GLU A 156 18.60 7.83 -0.69
CA GLU A 156 17.67 6.87 -0.14
C GLU A 156 16.24 7.41 0.06
N PRO A 157 15.21 6.64 -0.34
CA PRO A 157 13.83 7.05 -0.24
C PRO A 157 13.37 7.36 1.19
N SER A 158 13.97 6.72 2.20
CA SER A 158 13.71 7.02 3.62
C SER A 158 13.98 8.48 4.00
N THR A 159 14.82 9.17 3.22
CA THR A 159 15.38 10.50 3.52
C THR A 159 15.15 11.52 2.40
N TRP A 160 14.42 11.15 1.33
CA TRP A 160 13.99 12.09 0.29
C TRP A 160 13.03 13.15 0.82
N ILE A 161 12.17 12.79 1.78
CA ILE A 161 11.23 13.73 2.40
C ILE A 161 11.87 14.33 3.65
N GLY A 162 12.18 15.62 3.55
CA GLY A 162 12.84 16.39 4.58
C GLY A 162 13.53 17.58 3.95
N ALA A 163 14.22 18.36 4.78
CA ALA A 163 15.15 19.37 4.30
C ALA A 163 16.56 18.93 4.65
N ARG A 164 17.51 19.41 3.86
CA ARG A 164 18.94 19.16 4.02
C ARG A 164 19.67 20.40 3.59
N GLY A 165 20.83 20.63 4.17
CA GLY A 165 21.65 21.77 3.83
C GLY A 165 23.04 21.67 4.42
N THR A 166 23.83 22.67 4.11
CA THR A 166 25.14 22.90 4.69
C THR A 166 25.14 24.24 5.40
N ASN A 167 25.83 24.31 6.53
CA ASN A 167 26.11 25.52 7.27
C ASN A 167 27.59 25.54 7.65
N ASP A 168 28.02 26.53 8.43
CA ASP A 168 29.42 26.69 8.86
C ASP A 168 29.94 25.48 9.67
N ASP A 169 29.04 24.71 10.30
CA ASP A 169 29.34 23.53 11.12
C ASP A 169 29.27 22.21 10.32
N GLY A 170 29.01 22.27 9.01
CA GLY A 170 28.94 21.14 8.11
C GLY A 170 27.54 20.87 7.55
N TRP A 171 27.27 19.63 7.17
CA TRP A 171 25.96 19.25 6.65
C TRP A 171 24.99 18.95 7.81
N PHE A 172 23.70 19.18 7.57
CA PHE A 172 22.63 18.80 8.49
C PHE A 172 21.48 18.15 7.73
N HIS A 173 20.68 17.38 8.47
CA HIS A 173 19.45 16.79 7.97
C HIS A 173 18.27 17.17 8.86
N GLN A 174 17.17 17.59 8.25
CA GLN A 174 15.88 17.86 8.88
C GLN A 174 14.91 16.73 8.49
N PRO A 175 14.89 15.61 9.23
CA PRO A 175 14.05 14.47 8.87
C PRO A 175 12.57 14.84 8.97
N SER A 176 11.77 14.49 7.96
CA SER A 176 10.31 14.67 8.02
C SER A 176 9.63 13.67 8.95
N THR A 177 8.31 13.77 9.13
CA THR A 177 7.53 12.73 9.84
C THR A 177 7.60 11.36 9.18
N PHE A 178 7.99 11.30 7.91
CA PHE A 178 8.07 10.08 7.13
C PHE A 178 9.05 9.07 7.73
N ILE A 179 10.19 9.57 8.24
CA ILE A 179 11.29 8.74 8.77
C ILE A 179 10.85 7.79 9.89
N ARG A 180 9.77 8.12 10.61
CA ARG A 180 9.25 7.32 11.75
C ARG A 180 8.92 5.88 11.37
N ARG A 181 8.60 5.62 10.10
CA ARG A 181 8.33 4.27 9.57
C ARG A 181 9.52 3.32 9.68
N PHE A 182 10.74 3.88 9.74
CA PHE A 182 11.99 3.13 9.77
C PHE A 182 12.61 3.03 11.17
N ARG A 183 11.94 3.55 12.21
CA ARG A 183 12.46 3.55 13.59
C ARG A 183 12.82 2.16 14.11
N THR A 184 12.03 1.15 13.72
CA THR A 184 12.16 -0.23 14.19
C THR A 184 12.73 -1.15 13.11
N VAL A 185 13.45 -0.60 12.13
CA VAL A 185 14.09 -1.41 11.09
C VAL A 185 15.21 -2.22 11.71
N ASN A 186 15.13 -3.54 11.57
CA ASN A 186 16.10 -4.46 12.17
C ASN A 186 17.27 -4.75 11.22
N ASP A 187 16.95 -5.01 9.96
CA ASP A 187 17.90 -5.41 8.94
C ASP A 187 17.55 -4.81 7.57
N VAL A 188 18.39 -5.08 6.57
CA VAL A 188 18.23 -4.55 5.22
C VAL A 188 17.00 -5.10 4.50
N ASN A 189 16.56 -6.33 4.80
CA ASN A 189 15.37 -6.90 4.19
C ASN A 189 14.10 -6.22 4.72
N ASP A 190 14.04 -5.96 6.03
CA ASP A 190 12.97 -5.17 6.67
C ASP A 190 12.96 -3.74 6.12
N TYR A 191 14.15 -3.11 5.98
CA TYR A 191 14.28 -1.78 5.38
C TYR A 191 13.67 -1.71 3.97
N LEU A 192 14.10 -2.60 3.08
CA LEU A 192 13.68 -2.62 1.67
C LEU A 192 12.20 -2.98 1.52
N SER A 193 11.71 -3.92 2.33
CA SER A 193 10.29 -4.28 2.36
C SER A 193 9.40 -3.09 2.75
N ARG A 194 9.78 -2.33 3.79
CA ARG A 194 9.05 -1.12 4.21
C ARG A 194 9.08 -0.04 3.15
N MET A 195 10.23 0.13 2.50
CA MET A 195 10.40 1.09 1.41
C MET A 195 9.55 0.71 0.20
N ARG A 196 9.51 -0.56 -0.20
CA ARG A 196 8.66 -1.05 -1.30
C ARG A 196 7.19 -0.77 -1.03
N ASN A 197 6.70 -1.12 0.15
CA ASN A 197 5.30 -0.87 0.55
C ASN A 197 4.92 0.61 0.49
N TRP A 198 5.89 1.52 0.59
CA TRP A 198 5.67 2.94 0.43
C TRP A 198 5.79 3.44 -1.02
N LEU A 199 6.83 3.03 -1.75
CA LEU A 199 7.07 3.50 -3.12
C LEU A 199 6.07 2.91 -4.11
N ALA A 200 5.77 1.62 -3.95
CA ALA A 200 4.80 0.90 -4.75
C ALA A 200 3.77 0.29 -3.80
N PRO A 201 2.87 1.12 -3.20
CA PRO A 201 1.76 0.57 -2.44
C PRO A 201 1.03 -0.40 -3.37
N ALA A 202 0.65 -1.57 -2.85
CA ALA A 202 -0.03 -2.60 -3.65
C ALA A 202 -1.12 -1.93 -4.47
N ALA A 203 -1.06 -2.10 -5.79
CA ALA A 203 -2.12 -1.61 -6.66
C ALA A 203 -3.43 -2.14 -6.06
N PRO A 204 -4.44 -1.27 -5.84
CA PRO A 204 -5.73 -1.76 -5.38
C PRO A 204 -6.15 -2.89 -6.32
N ALA A 205 -6.66 -3.98 -5.74
CA ALA A 205 -7.15 -5.10 -6.53
C ALA A 205 -8.05 -4.55 -7.65
N ALA A 206 -7.88 -5.05 -8.88
CA ALA A 206 -8.65 -4.58 -10.02
C ALA A 206 -10.13 -4.55 -9.62
N ILE A 207 -10.74 -3.38 -9.77
CA ILE A 207 -12.13 -3.18 -9.37
C ILE A 207 -12.98 -4.17 -10.17
N PRO A 208 -13.67 -5.13 -9.51
CA PRO A 208 -14.48 -6.07 -10.23
C PRO A 208 -15.62 -5.29 -10.90
N GLN A 209 -15.79 -5.47 -12.21
CA GLN A 209 -16.91 -4.86 -12.92
C GLN A 209 -18.15 -5.73 -12.78
N PRO A 210 -19.33 -5.15 -12.51
CA PRO A 210 -20.57 -5.90 -12.54
C PRO A 210 -20.80 -6.45 -13.95
N THR A 211 -21.06 -7.76 -14.04
CA THR A 211 -21.30 -8.46 -15.33
C THR A 211 -22.62 -8.07 -15.99
N SER A 212 -23.53 -7.44 -15.24
CA SER A 212 -24.81 -6.94 -15.73
C SER A 212 -25.25 -5.70 -14.94
N PRO A 213 -25.82 -4.67 -15.60
CA PRO A 213 -26.45 -3.54 -14.92
C PRO A 213 -27.57 -3.96 -13.96
N LEU A 214 -28.23 -5.10 -14.23
CA LEU A 214 -29.28 -5.66 -13.39
C LEU A 214 -28.75 -6.55 -12.26
N GLY A 215 -27.43 -6.76 -12.17
CA GLY A 215 -26.81 -7.72 -11.26
C GLY A 215 -27.19 -7.48 -9.80
N LEU A 216 -27.23 -6.22 -9.37
CA LEU A 216 -27.55 -5.89 -7.98
C LEU A 216 -29.01 -6.18 -7.62
N VAL A 217 -29.96 -5.83 -8.50
CA VAL A 217 -31.38 -6.14 -8.30
C VAL A 217 -31.61 -7.65 -8.33
N THR A 218 -30.95 -8.34 -9.27
CA THR A 218 -31.00 -9.80 -9.41
C THR A 218 -30.46 -10.51 -8.15
N ALA A 219 -29.38 -10.01 -7.55
CA ALA A 219 -28.82 -10.57 -6.33
C ALA A 219 -29.79 -10.45 -5.13
N PHE A 220 -30.49 -9.32 -4.99
CA PHE A 220 -31.55 -9.17 -3.99
C PHE A 220 -32.71 -10.15 -4.23
N ASP A 221 -33.17 -10.27 -5.48
CA ASP A 221 -34.27 -11.18 -5.82
C ASP A 221 -33.91 -12.64 -5.52
N TYR A 222 -32.72 -13.09 -5.91
CA TYR A 222 -32.29 -14.46 -5.64
C TYR A 222 -32.11 -14.74 -4.15
N LEU A 223 -31.54 -13.81 -3.40
CA LEU A 223 -31.43 -13.94 -1.95
C LEU A 223 -32.82 -14.03 -1.30
N ASP A 224 -33.78 -13.20 -1.73
CA ASP A 224 -35.16 -13.23 -1.23
C ASP A 224 -35.87 -14.55 -1.55
N VAL A 225 -35.67 -15.10 -2.74
CA VAL A 225 -36.22 -16.41 -3.13
C VAL A 225 -35.67 -17.52 -2.23
N VAL A 226 -34.35 -17.60 -2.06
CA VAL A 226 -33.70 -18.59 -1.19
C VAL A 226 -34.17 -18.42 0.26
N TRP A 227 -34.29 -17.19 0.73
CA TRP A 227 -34.77 -16.91 2.07
C TRP A 227 -36.21 -17.37 2.30
N ARG A 228 -37.10 -17.14 1.33
CA ARG A 228 -38.50 -17.63 1.39
C ARG A 228 -38.56 -19.13 1.42
N LEU A 229 -37.74 -19.81 0.62
CA LEU A 229 -37.67 -21.27 0.62
C LEU A 229 -37.20 -21.81 1.97
N ARG A 230 -36.20 -21.17 2.59
CA ARG A 230 -35.65 -21.64 3.88
C ARG A 230 -36.51 -21.30 5.08
N PHE A 231 -37.08 -20.09 5.13
CA PHE A 231 -37.71 -19.52 6.32
C PHE A 231 -39.21 -19.24 6.17
N GLY A 232 -39.80 -19.51 5.00
CA GLY A 232 -41.24 -19.36 4.77
C GLY A 232 -41.76 -17.92 4.73
N ARG A 233 -40.88 -16.91 4.65
CA ARG A 233 -41.24 -15.48 4.61
C ARG A 233 -40.34 -14.69 3.68
N LYS A 234 -40.78 -13.50 3.28
CA LYS A 234 -39.96 -12.56 2.50
C LYS A 234 -38.84 -11.98 3.37
N LEU A 235 -37.68 -11.76 2.76
CA LEU A 235 -36.59 -10.96 3.31
C LEU A 235 -36.61 -9.54 2.75
N VAL A 236 -36.77 -9.38 1.45
CA VAL A 236 -36.61 -8.08 0.78
C VAL A 236 -37.98 -7.47 0.53
N HIS A 237 -38.22 -6.29 1.12
CA HIS A 237 -39.35 -5.44 0.76
C HIS A 237 -38.84 -4.22 -0.02
N VAL A 238 -39.17 -4.12 -1.30
CA VAL A 238 -38.67 -3.02 -2.13
C VAL A 238 -39.30 -1.69 -1.64
N PRO A 239 -38.52 -0.70 -1.17
CA PRO A 239 -39.06 0.54 -0.60
C PRO A 239 -39.84 1.35 -1.64
N SER A 240 -39.29 1.47 -2.85
CA SER A 240 -39.99 1.99 -4.03
C SER A 240 -39.34 1.48 -5.31
N THR A 241 -40.13 1.38 -6.38
CA THR A 241 -39.64 0.98 -7.71
C THR A 241 -38.58 1.95 -8.24
N GLU A 242 -38.72 3.25 -7.96
CA GLU A 242 -37.72 4.28 -8.30
C GLU A 242 -36.37 3.98 -7.63
N ARG A 243 -36.36 3.64 -6.33
CA ARG A 243 -35.12 3.35 -5.59
C ARG A 243 -34.44 2.09 -6.10
N ALA A 244 -35.20 1.07 -6.46
CA ALA A 244 -34.66 -0.13 -7.09
C ALA A 244 -34.09 0.18 -8.49
N ALA A 245 -34.83 0.96 -9.31
CA ALA A 245 -34.39 1.34 -10.65
C ALA A 245 -33.09 2.18 -10.63
N LYS A 246 -32.93 3.06 -9.63
CA LYS A 246 -31.69 3.83 -9.44
C LYS A 246 -30.44 2.96 -9.41
N LEU A 247 -30.51 1.76 -8.83
CA LEU A 247 -29.36 0.86 -8.69
C LEU A 247 -28.78 0.36 -10.02
N VAL A 248 -29.53 0.47 -11.11
CA VAL A 248 -29.15 0.00 -12.45
C VAL A 248 -28.40 1.08 -13.25
N PHE A 249 -28.62 2.35 -12.93
CA PHE A 249 -28.05 3.46 -13.70
C PHE A 249 -26.61 3.74 -13.31
N GLU A 250 -25.82 4.12 -14.31
CA GLU A 250 -24.46 4.62 -14.14
C GLU A 250 -24.45 5.95 -13.36
N VAL A 251 -23.26 6.33 -12.91
CA VAL A 251 -23.02 7.61 -12.24
C VAL A 251 -21.84 8.31 -12.90
N THR A 252 -21.94 9.62 -13.00
CA THR A 252 -20.93 10.49 -13.61
C THR A 252 -20.46 11.58 -12.64
N SER A 253 -21.15 11.76 -11.51
CA SER A 253 -20.86 12.80 -10.52
C SER A 253 -20.94 12.30 -9.08
N SER A 254 -20.38 13.09 -8.16
CA SER A 254 -20.42 12.85 -6.71
C SER A 254 -21.85 12.78 -6.17
N ASP A 255 -22.73 13.63 -6.68
CA ASP A 255 -24.13 13.72 -6.23
C ASP A 255 -24.91 12.48 -6.67
N GLU A 256 -24.71 12.05 -7.92
CA GLU A 256 -25.29 10.80 -8.43
C GLU A 256 -24.77 9.59 -7.64
N PHE A 257 -23.46 9.49 -7.39
CA PHE A 257 -22.88 8.44 -6.56
C PHE A 257 -23.50 8.40 -5.16
N THR A 258 -23.67 9.56 -4.53
CA THR A 258 -24.31 9.68 -3.21
C THR A 258 -25.79 9.30 -3.24
N ASP A 259 -26.53 9.66 -4.29
CA ASP A 259 -27.92 9.25 -4.48
C ASP A 259 -28.04 7.73 -4.68
N ARG A 260 -27.10 7.09 -5.40
CA ARG A 260 -27.05 5.63 -5.55
C ARG A 260 -26.74 4.91 -4.24
N LEU A 261 -25.74 5.37 -3.49
CA LEU A 261 -25.45 4.84 -2.15
C LEU A 261 -26.64 5.02 -1.20
N SER A 262 -27.38 6.12 -1.34
CA SER A 262 -28.60 6.34 -0.56
C SER A 262 -29.69 5.35 -0.93
N ALA A 263 -29.96 5.14 -2.23
CA ALA A 263 -30.93 4.16 -2.69
C ALA A 263 -30.58 2.73 -2.23
N LEU A 264 -29.30 2.36 -2.29
CA LEU A 264 -28.81 1.08 -1.82
C LEU A 264 -28.96 0.93 -0.30
N GLY A 265 -28.66 1.98 0.46
CA GLY A 265 -28.88 2.00 1.91
C GLY A 265 -30.36 1.82 2.29
N GLU A 266 -31.30 2.36 1.51
CA GLU A 266 -32.73 2.12 1.73
C GLU A 266 -33.14 0.68 1.40
N MET A 267 -32.56 0.06 0.35
CA MET A 267 -32.75 -1.37 0.10
C MET A 267 -32.31 -2.23 1.28
N PHE A 268 -31.15 -1.93 1.88
CA PHE A 268 -30.68 -2.65 3.07
C PHE A 268 -31.61 -2.48 4.27
N LYS A 269 -32.09 -1.26 4.54
CA LYS A 269 -33.02 -1.00 5.65
C LYS A 269 -34.33 -1.78 5.53
N ALA A 270 -34.75 -2.09 4.31
CA ALA A 270 -35.98 -2.81 4.04
C ALA A 270 -35.82 -4.35 4.06
N LEU A 271 -34.68 -4.84 4.53
CA LEU A 271 -34.49 -6.25 4.89
C LEU A 271 -35.26 -6.58 6.18
N ASP A 272 -36.27 -7.43 6.02
CA ASP A 272 -37.15 -7.93 7.07
C ASP A 272 -36.58 -9.24 7.64
N VAL A 273 -35.76 -9.06 8.67
CA VAL A 273 -35.05 -10.11 9.38
C VAL A 273 -35.56 -10.12 10.81
N PRO A 274 -35.93 -11.27 11.39
CA PRO A 274 -36.41 -11.31 12.77
C PRO A 274 -35.33 -11.00 13.77
N GLY A 275 -35.80 -10.71 14.97
CA GLY A 275 -34.96 -10.52 16.14
C GLY A 275 -34.83 -9.05 16.51
N THR A 276 -34.06 -8.84 17.56
CA THR A 276 -33.77 -7.52 18.12
C THR A 276 -32.40 -7.06 17.62
N GLY A 277 -32.29 -5.81 17.19
CA GLY A 277 -31.05 -5.25 16.65
C GLY A 277 -31.25 -3.82 16.17
N ALA A 278 -30.18 -3.02 16.18
CA ALA A 278 -30.23 -1.62 15.76
C ALA A 278 -30.46 -1.46 14.25
N GLY A 279 -30.13 -2.49 13.46
CA GLY A 279 -30.34 -2.51 12.02
C GLY A 279 -30.45 -3.92 11.44
N PRO A 280 -30.72 -4.03 10.13
CA PRO A 280 -30.92 -5.31 9.43
C PRO A 280 -29.71 -6.24 9.52
N PHE A 281 -28.50 -5.71 9.41
CA PHE A 281 -27.28 -6.53 9.49
C PHE A 281 -27.04 -7.09 10.90
N ASP A 282 -27.33 -6.34 11.95
CA ASP A 282 -27.25 -6.86 13.32
C ASP A 282 -28.28 -7.95 13.57
N ARG A 283 -29.51 -7.77 13.05
CA ARG A 283 -30.53 -8.82 13.10
C ARG A 283 -30.10 -10.08 12.35
N LEU A 284 -29.44 -9.95 11.19
CA LEU A 284 -28.87 -11.10 10.48
C LEU A 284 -27.78 -11.81 11.30
N ARG A 285 -26.87 -11.06 11.93
CA ARG A 285 -25.83 -11.61 12.80
C ARG A 285 -26.40 -12.36 14.01
N SER A 286 -27.55 -11.95 14.52
CA SER A 286 -28.23 -12.66 15.62
C SER A 286 -29.10 -13.82 15.15
N HIS A 287 -29.67 -13.75 13.95
CA HIS A 287 -30.60 -14.75 13.44
C HIS A 287 -29.89 -15.97 12.84
N LEU A 288 -28.89 -15.75 11.98
CA LEU A 288 -28.25 -16.80 11.19
C LEU A 288 -27.45 -17.85 11.99
N PRO A 289 -26.80 -17.56 13.14
CA PRO A 289 -26.09 -18.59 13.92
C PRO A 289 -26.99 -19.75 14.39
N ASN A 290 -28.30 -19.53 14.53
CA ASN A 290 -29.24 -20.58 14.91
C ASN A 290 -29.68 -21.46 13.73
N HIS A 291 -29.25 -21.13 12.51
CA HIS A 291 -29.74 -21.73 11.27
C HIS A 291 -28.63 -22.19 10.32
N LEU A 292 -27.40 -21.74 10.54
CA LEU A 292 -26.23 -22.06 9.72
C LEU A 292 -25.12 -22.68 10.60
N PRO A 293 -24.27 -23.56 10.06
CA PRO A 293 -23.12 -24.09 10.78
C PRO A 293 -22.06 -23.00 11.06
N ASP A 294 -21.26 -23.19 12.10
CA ASP A 294 -20.22 -22.24 12.52
C ASP A 294 -19.21 -21.92 11.39
N GLU A 295 -18.90 -22.90 10.55
CA GLU A 295 -18.00 -22.72 9.39
C GLU A 295 -18.58 -21.74 8.36
N ALA A 296 -19.89 -21.82 8.08
CA ALA A 296 -20.60 -20.89 7.19
C ALA A 296 -20.65 -19.48 7.79
N MET A 297 -20.76 -19.37 9.11
CA MET A 297 -20.84 -18.09 9.81
C MET A 297 -19.60 -17.22 9.63
N VAL A 298 -18.43 -17.79 9.36
CA VAL A 298 -17.21 -17.03 9.03
C VAL A 298 -17.40 -16.24 7.73
N ARG A 299 -17.87 -16.90 6.65
CA ARG A 299 -18.13 -16.26 5.35
C ARG A 299 -19.28 -15.26 5.43
N VAL A 300 -20.36 -15.63 6.13
CA VAL A 300 -21.53 -14.76 6.35
C VAL A 300 -21.15 -13.48 7.09
N THR A 301 -20.36 -13.59 8.15
CA THR A 301 -19.96 -12.40 8.95
C THR A 301 -19.11 -11.45 8.10
N ALA A 302 -18.16 -11.97 7.33
CA ALA A 302 -17.35 -11.16 6.41
C ALA A 302 -18.21 -10.45 5.34
N ALA A 303 -19.22 -11.13 4.79
CA ALA A 303 -20.16 -10.55 3.85
C ALA A 303 -21.00 -9.42 4.49
N LEU A 304 -21.52 -9.64 5.70
CA LEU A 304 -22.30 -8.63 6.45
C LEU A 304 -21.45 -7.39 6.79
N ASP A 305 -20.19 -7.58 7.18
CA ASP A 305 -19.25 -6.50 7.44
C ASP A 305 -18.99 -5.67 6.18
N LEU A 306 -18.86 -6.32 5.02
CA LEU A 306 -18.71 -5.63 3.74
C LEU A 306 -19.95 -4.80 3.37
N LEU A 307 -21.15 -5.38 3.52
CA LEU A 307 -22.41 -4.66 3.28
C LEU A 307 -22.58 -3.46 4.22
N GLN A 308 -22.18 -3.60 5.49
CA GLN A 308 -22.24 -2.50 6.47
C GLN A 308 -21.31 -1.34 6.09
N LYS A 309 -20.14 -1.61 5.48
CA LYS A 309 -19.21 -0.57 5.01
C LYS A 309 -19.80 0.35 3.95
N VAL A 310 -20.78 -0.10 3.16
CA VAL A 310 -21.53 0.77 2.23
C VAL A 310 -22.25 1.89 2.98
N THR A 311 -22.78 1.60 4.18
CA THR A 311 -23.44 2.61 5.03
C THR A 311 -22.42 3.67 5.50
N HIS A 312 -21.17 3.26 5.76
CA HIS A 312 -20.10 4.19 6.09
C HIS A 312 -19.69 5.07 4.90
N LEU A 313 -19.64 4.51 3.69
CA LEU A 313 -19.41 5.29 2.46
C LEU A 313 -20.50 6.34 2.23
N ARG A 314 -21.78 5.99 2.43
CA ARG A 314 -22.90 6.94 2.34
C ARG A 314 -22.73 8.11 3.30
N ASN A 315 -22.43 7.82 4.57
CA ASN A 315 -22.35 8.84 5.62
C ASN A 315 -21.21 9.84 5.39
N ALA A 316 -20.17 9.44 4.65
CA ALA A 316 -19.05 10.30 4.26
C ALA A 316 -19.46 11.48 3.38
N GLY A 317 -20.38 11.26 2.45
CA GLY A 317 -20.88 12.31 1.55
C GLY A 317 -21.86 13.28 2.23
N GLN A 318 -22.42 12.91 3.39
CA GLN A 318 -23.50 13.65 4.06
C GLN A 318 -23.04 14.43 5.31
N HIS A 319 -21.88 14.10 5.89
CA HIS A 319 -21.40 14.70 7.13
C HIS A 319 -19.91 15.00 7.11
N VAL A 320 -19.52 16.27 7.35
CA VAL A 320 -18.12 16.74 7.38
C VAL A 320 -17.25 15.96 8.39
N GLY A 321 -17.83 15.46 9.48
CA GLY A 321 -17.13 14.64 10.49
C GLY A 321 -16.96 13.15 10.15
N ALA A 322 -17.52 12.66 9.02
CA ALA A 322 -17.51 11.24 8.67
C ALA A 322 -16.36 10.83 7.73
N ALA A 323 -15.52 11.78 7.30
CA ALA A 323 -14.39 11.56 6.39
C ALA A 323 -13.41 10.46 6.88
N GLY A 324 -13.16 10.37 8.19
CA GLY A 324 -12.27 9.35 8.76
C GLY A 324 -12.80 7.92 8.60
N LYS A 325 -14.12 7.71 8.75
CA LYS A 325 -14.75 6.39 8.54
C LYS A 325 -14.85 6.03 7.05
N ALA A 326 -15.02 7.04 6.20
CA ALA A 326 -14.98 6.90 4.75
C ALA A 326 -13.61 6.39 4.26
N ALA A 327 -12.54 7.04 4.70
CA ALA A 327 -11.17 6.68 4.35
C ALA A 327 -10.79 5.26 4.79
N GLN A 328 -11.41 4.75 5.86
CA GLN A 328 -11.24 3.37 6.32
C GLN A 328 -12.09 2.36 5.54
N ALA A 329 -13.23 2.77 4.99
CA ALA A 329 -14.15 1.91 4.25
C ALA A 329 -13.75 1.74 2.77
N LEU A 330 -13.23 2.79 2.13
CA LEU A 330 -12.85 2.79 0.71
C LEU A 330 -11.87 1.67 0.31
N PRO A 331 -10.83 1.34 1.10
CA PRO A 331 -9.93 0.24 0.77
C PRO A 331 -10.64 -1.12 0.66
N ALA A 332 -11.76 -1.33 1.37
CA ALA A 332 -12.51 -2.58 1.29
C ALA A 332 -13.24 -2.77 -0.06
N PHE A 333 -13.34 -1.72 -0.87
CA PHE A 333 -13.89 -1.74 -2.22
C PHE A 333 -12.82 -1.53 -3.29
N GLY A 334 -11.53 -1.53 -2.90
CA GLY A 334 -10.42 -1.22 -3.83
C GLY A 334 -10.35 0.26 -4.23
N LEU A 335 -10.95 1.18 -3.45
CA LEU A 335 -11.04 2.59 -3.79
C LEU A 335 -10.04 3.44 -2.99
N SER A 336 -9.53 4.50 -3.62
CA SER A 336 -8.71 5.53 -3.00
C SER A 336 -9.53 6.74 -2.54
N TYR A 337 -8.96 7.51 -1.60
CA TYR A 337 -9.50 8.81 -1.20
C TYR A 337 -8.58 9.95 -1.67
N PRO A 338 -9.11 11.05 -2.24
CA PRO A 338 -10.51 11.24 -2.63
C PRO A 338 -10.91 10.37 -3.83
N ILE A 339 -12.21 10.09 -3.99
CA ILE A 339 -12.73 9.42 -5.19
C ILE A 339 -12.60 10.40 -6.36
N THR A 340 -11.85 10.03 -7.39
CA THR A 340 -11.67 10.83 -8.60
C THR A 340 -12.49 10.31 -9.78
N ASN A 341 -12.87 9.03 -9.76
CA ASN A 341 -13.71 8.38 -10.76
C ASN A 341 -14.95 7.76 -10.11
N TYR A 342 -16.08 8.48 -10.17
CA TYR A 342 -17.32 8.05 -9.52
C TYR A 342 -17.97 6.85 -10.21
N GLN A 343 -17.83 6.71 -11.53
CA GLN A 343 -18.37 5.58 -12.29
C GLN A 343 -17.70 4.28 -11.84
N GLU A 344 -16.37 4.28 -11.82
CA GLU A 344 -15.58 3.14 -11.40
C GLU A 344 -15.79 2.81 -9.92
N ALA A 345 -15.93 3.84 -9.06
CA ALA A 345 -16.31 3.66 -7.68
C ALA A 345 -17.68 2.99 -7.51
N TRP A 346 -18.67 3.35 -8.35
CA TRP A 346 -19.99 2.73 -8.31
C TRP A 346 -19.95 1.27 -8.77
N TRP A 347 -19.21 0.96 -9.84
CA TRP A 347 -19.00 -0.42 -10.27
C TRP A 347 -18.36 -1.27 -9.17
N ALA A 348 -17.35 -0.73 -8.48
CA ALA A 348 -16.73 -1.40 -7.34
C ALA A 348 -17.74 -1.75 -6.26
N VAL A 349 -18.57 -0.77 -5.86
CA VAL A 349 -19.61 -0.97 -4.85
C VAL A 349 -20.62 -2.03 -5.32
N GLN A 350 -21.11 -1.93 -6.56
CA GLN A 350 -22.05 -2.91 -7.11
C GLN A 350 -21.48 -4.32 -7.06
N ALA A 351 -20.27 -4.55 -7.57
CA ALA A 351 -19.69 -5.88 -7.66
C ALA A 351 -19.42 -6.51 -6.28
N HIS A 352 -18.89 -5.73 -5.34
CA HIS A 352 -18.65 -6.20 -3.96
C HIS A 352 -19.96 -6.52 -3.23
N VAL A 353 -21.00 -5.70 -3.43
CA VAL A 353 -22.31 -5.93 -2.82
C VAL A 353 -22.98 -7.17 -3.43
N ILE A 354 -22.91 -7.35 -4.75
CA ILE A 354 -23.41 -8.56 -5.43
C ILE A 354 -22.72 -9.80 -4.84
N SER A 355 -21.39 -9.80 -4.76
CA SER A 355 -20.63 -10.93 -4.21
C SER A 355 -20.98 -11.23 -2.74
N ALA A 356 -21.19 -10.21 -1.91
CA ALA A 356 -21.63 -10.40 -0.53
C ALA A 356 -23.05 -10.96 -0.43
N LEU A 357 -24.00 -10.46 -1.24
CA LEU A 357 -25.36 -11.00 -1.30
C LEU A 357 -25.39 -12.45 -1.81
N ASP A 358 -24.57 -12.78 -2.80
CA ASP A 358 -24.41 -14.14 -3.30
C ASP A 358 -23.81 -15.07 -2.26
N THR A 359 -22.81 -14.61 -1.49
CA THR A 359 -22.28 -15.39 -0.37
C THR A 359 -23.36 -15.69 0.66
N LEU A 360 -24.18 -14.71 1.04
CA LEU A 360 -25.31 -14.95 1.96
C LEU A 360 -26.32 -15.95 1.36
N ARG A 361 -26.62 -15.81 0.06
CA ARG A 361 -27.54 -16.71 -0.65
C ARG A 361 -27.03 -18.14 -0.64
N GLU A 362 -25.77 -18.35 -1.01
CA GLU A 362 -25.14 -19.67 -1.09
C GLU A 362 -25.19 -20.40 0.26
N GLU A 363 -24.80 -19.73 1.34
CA GLU A 363 -24.77 -20.33 2.68
C GLU A 363 -26.18 -20.67 3.19
N VAL A 364 -27.16 -19.79 2.94
CA VAL A 364 -28.57 -20.11 3.29
C VAL A 364 -29.10 -21.26 2.42
N GLN A 365 -28.79 -21.25 1.12
CA GLN A 365 -29.25 -22.27 0.18
C GLN A 365 -28.68 -23.65 0.49
N ALA A 366 -27.42 -23.75 0.92
CA ALA A 366 -26.79 -25.01 1.29
C ALA A 366 -27.61 -25.75 2.36
N THR A 367 -28.18 -25.02 3.33
CA THR A 367 -29.00 -25.62 4.40
C THR A 367 -30.40 -26.06 3.97
N ILE A 368 -30.85 -25.72 2.76
CA ILE A 368 -32.13 -26.20 2.21
C ILE A 368 -31.97 -27.64 1.71
N ALA A 369 -30.79 -28.00 1.19
CA ALA A 369 -30.54 -29.36 0.70
C ALA A 369 -30.41 -30.39 1.84
N ASP A 370 -30.09 -29.93 3.05
CA ASP A 370 -29.89 -30.75 4.24
C ASP A 370 -31.14 -30.83 5.16
N ALA A 371 -32.22 -30.12 4.81
CA ALA A 371 -33.48 -30.06 5.56
C ALA A 371 -34.60 -30.84 4.87
#